data_AF-A0A848I6M4-F1
#
_entry.id   AF-A0A848I6M4-F1
#
_cell.length_a   1.000
_cell.length_b   1.000
_cell.length_c   1.000
_cell.angle_alpha   90.00
_cell.angle_beta   90.00
_cell.angle_gamma   90.00
#
_symmetry.space_group_name_H-M   'P 1'
#
loop_
_entity.id
_entity.type
_entity.pdbx_description
1 polymer ?
#
loop_
_entity_poly.entity_id
_entity_poly.type
_entity_poly.pdbx_seq_one_letter_code
_entity_poly.pdbx_strand_id
1 'polypeptide(L)'
;MNLIDLIQAGTIDVRLPSVSPLASDDDRSAALNSTGVLTVIGGAFQVDRLAAALIATTGKCTSLEGQVTQQVETRHVLAQPWNYNRMVSAITARREERPAGPIEVMRVSGARLPTLYIVLAGEHEVFAARQAGDEQIPVQILGDYQCDFQNHFIQSGHLMDFSSGELTPVSPEEPWSGAAEWEDAKLAPDVMQIIQALGVRVIASDRSDQDKRERANGHDNDG
;
A
#
# COMPACT_ATOMS: atom_id res chain seq x y z
N MET A 1 -0.24 8.41 -20.45
CA MET A 1 0.71 7.99 -19.41
C MET A 1 0.11 6.78 -18.73
N ASN A 2 0.78 5.63 -18.79
CA ASN A 2 0.30 4.42 -18.11
C ASN A 2 0.73 4.45 -16.62
N LEU A 3 0.20 3.56 -15.77
CA LEU A 3 0.55 3.53 -14.34
C LEU A 3 2.05 3.30 -14.09
N ILE A 4 2.73 2.54 -14.94
CA ILE A 4 4.17 2.28 -14.79
C ILE A 4 4.97 3.58 -14.98
N ASP A 5 4.61 4.39 -15.97
CA ASP A 5 5.25 5.70 -16.20
C ASP A 5 5.07 6.62 -14.97
N LEU A 6 3.88 6.58 -14.35
CA LEU A 6 3.57 7.32 -13.13
C LEU A 6 4.43 6.86 -11.95
N ILE A 7 4.57 5.54 -11.77
CA ILE A 7 5.39 4.95 -10.70
C ILE A 7 6.87 5.31 -10.91
N GLN A 8 7.36 5.30 -12.15
CA GLN A 8 8.74 5.70 -12.47
C GLN A 8 9.03 7.17 -12.19
N ALA A 9 8.02 8.05 -12.27
CA ALA A 9 8.17 9.45 -11.89
C ALA A 9 8.39 9.62 -10.36
N GLY A 10 7.96 8.64 -9.57
CA GLY A 10 8.14 8.60 -8.12
C GLY A 10 7.11 9.40 -7.33
N THR A 11 7.38 9.58 -6.05
CA THR A 11 6.51 10.26 -5.08
C THR A 11 6.65 11.78 -5.12
N ILE A 12 5.52 12.47 -4.94
CA ILE A 12 5.40 13.93 -4.87
C ILE A 12 4.51 14.27 -3.67
N ASP A 13 4.92 15.25 -2.87
CA ASP A 13 4.14 15.76 -1.75
C ASP A 13 3.31 16.98 -2.21
N VAL A 14 1.98 16.88 -2.11
CA VAL A 14 1.04 17.96 -2.44
C VAL A 14 0.54 18.60 -1.15
N ARG A 15 0.67 19.93 -1.05
CA ARG A 15 0.11 20.69 0.07
C ARG A 15 -1.32 21.10 -0.24
N LEU A 16 -2.23 20.77 0.66
CA LEU A 16 -3.64 21.11 0.55
C LEU A 16 -4.00 22.11 1.65
N PRO A 17 -4.91 23.07 1.38
CA PRO A 17 -5.40 23.95 2.42
C PRO A 17 -6.07 23.13 3.52
N SER A 18 -5.75 23.43 4.79
CA SER A 18 -6.19 22.64 5.94
C SER A 18 -7.71 22.56 6.02
N VAL A 19 -8.24 21.34 6.02
CA VAL A 19 -9.66 21.04 6.21
C VAL A 19 -9.86 20.56 7.65
N SER A 20 -10.00 21.53 8.55
CA SER A 20 -10.38 21.38 9.97
C SER A 20 -9.39 20.66 10.92
N PRO A 21 -9.00 21.28 12.05
CA PRO A 21 -8.04 20.74 13.03
C PRO A 21 -8.64 19.71 14.01
N LEU A 22 -9.77 19.08 13.70
CA LEU A 22 -10.51 18.21 14.62
C LEU A 22 -10.19 16.71 14.48
N ALA A 23 -9.19 16.34 13.67
CA ALA A 23 -8.70 14.98 13.63
C ALA A 23 -7.96 14.65 14.94
N SER A 24 -8.21 13.47 15.52
CA SER A 24 -7.40 13.02 16.65
C SER A 24 -5.96 12.80 16.18
N ASP A 25 -4.99 13.22 17.00
CA ASP A 25 -3.57 13.18 16.65
C ASP A 25 -3.03 11.77 16.34
N ASP A 26 -3.75 10.70 16.75
CA ASP A 26 -3.32 9.31 16.60
C ASP A 26 -4.05 8.49 15.51
N ASP A 27 -4.94 9.11 14.72
CA ASP A 27 -5.62 8.39 13.64
C ASP A 27 -4.90 8.56 12.29
N ARG A 28 -4.24 7.48 11.82
CA ARG A 28 -3.57 7.44 10.52
C ARG A 28 -4.54 7.67 9.35
N SER A 29 -5.81 7.30 9.49
CA SER A 29 -6.81 7.53 8.44
C SER A 29 -7.16 9.02 8.27
N ALA A 30 -6.87 9.84 9.29
CA ALA A 30 -7.06 11.28 9.27
C ALA A 30 -5.82 12.05 8.78
N ALA A 31 -4.79 11.36 8.26
CA ALA A 31 -3.49 11.90 7.86
C ALA A 31 -3.56 13.23 7.11
N LEU A 32 -4.40 13.32 6.08
CA LEU A 32 -4.54 14.52 5.27
C LEU A 32 -5.09 15.70 6.09
N ASN A 33 -6.11 15.46 6.91
CA ASN A 33 -6.71 16.50 7.74
C ASN A 33 -5.74 16.98 8.83
N SER A 34 -4.96 16.05 9.39
CA SER A 34 -3.97 16.35 10.43
C SER A 34 -2.78 17.12 9.88
N THR A 35 -2.23 16.72 8.73
CA THR A 35 -0.96 17.27 8.21
C THR A 35 -1.11 18.34 7.15
N GLY A 36 -2.24 18.39 6.43
CA GLY A 36 -2.41 19.20 5.22
C GLY A 36 -1.54 18.72 4.04
N VAL A 37 -0.99 17.51 4.12
CA VAL A 37 -0.11 16.93 3.09
C VAL A 37 -0.75 15.68 2.51
N LEU A 38 -0.76 15.59 1.18
CA LEU A 38 -1.10 14.38 0.44
C LEU A 38 0.10 13.95 -0.39
N THR A 39 0.66 12.78 -0.11
CA THR A 39 1.71 12.17 -0.92
C THR A 39 1.10 11.32 -2.02
N VAL A 40 1.47 11.61 -3.27
CA VAL A 40 0.98 10.90 -4.46
C VAL A 40 2.11 10.37 -5.33
N ILE A 41 1.85 9.30 -6.06
CA ILE A 41 2.72 8.80 -7.14
C ILE A 41 2.32 9.43 -8.46
N GLY A 42 3.28 10.06 -9.14
CA GLY A 42 3.11 10.64 -10.48
C GLY A 42 1.92 11.62 -10.61
N GLY A 43 1.40 12.13 -9.49
CA GLY A 43 0.25 13.03 -9.45
C GLY A 43 -1.14 12.36 -9.51
N ALA A 44 -1.24 11.02 -9.48
CA ALA A 44 -2.50 10.32 -9.73
C ALA A 44 -3.01 9.48 -8.55
N PHE A 45 -2.12 8.78 -7.83
CA PHE A 45 -2.53 7.81 -6.80
C PHE A 45 -1.92 8.15 -5.45
N GLN A 46 -2.73 8.11 -4.39
CA GLN A 46 -2.23 8.24 -3.01
C GLN A 46 -1.29 7.07 -2.70
N VAL A 47 -0.15 7.36 -2.06
CA VAL A 47 0.88 6.34 -1.77
C VAL A 47 0.37 5.20 -0.89
N ASP A 48 -0.50 5.46 0.09
CA ASP A 48 -1.05 4.41 0.96
C ASP A 48 -1.97 3.46 0.19
N ARG A 49 -2.75 3.99 -0.76
CA ARG A 49 -3.64 3.18 -1.61
C ARG A 49 -2.85 2.34 -2.60
N LEU A 50 -1.75 2.89 -3.12
CA LEU A 50 -0.82 2.12 -3.94
C LEU A 50 -0.12 1.05 -3.11
N ALA A 51 0.35 1.36 -1.90
CA ALA A 51 0.97 0.39 -1.00
C ALA A 51 0.02 -0.77 -0.70
N ALA A 52 -1.24 -0.48 -0.36
CA ALA A 52 -2.28 -1.49 -0.17
C ALA A 52 -2.51 -2.35 -1.43
N ALA A 53 -2.56 -1.74 -2.61
CA ALA A 53 -2.69 -2.48 -3.87
C ALA A 53 -1.49 -3.38 -4.18
N LEU A 54 -0.27 -2.93 -3.87
CA LEU A 54 0.95 -3.72 -4.05
C LEU A 54 0.99 -4.90 -3.07
N ILE A 55 0.62 -4.68 -1.80
CA ILE A 55 0.47 -5.74 -0.80
C ILE A 55 -0.56 -6.76 -1.27
N ALA A 56 -1.76 -6.30 -1.66
CA ALA A 56 -2.86 -7.13 -2.15
C ALA A 56 -2.53 -7.96 -3.40
N THR A 57 -1.46 -7.65 -4.12
CA THR A 57 -1.02 -8.42 -5.30
C THR A 57 0.22 -9.25 -5.03
N THR A 58 0.63 -9.39 -3.77
CA THR A 58 1.83 -10.11 -3.37
C THR A 58 1.58 -11.60 -3.30
N GLY A 59 2.22 -12.38 -4.19
CA GLY A 59 2.16 -13.85 -4.13
C GLY A 59 3.12 -14.45 -3.09
N LYS A 60 4.13 -13.68 -2.66
CA LYS A 60 5.12 -14.13 -1.68
C LYS A 60 5.64 -12.98 -0.82
N CYS A 61 5.57 -13.16 0.49
CA CYS A 61 6.25 -12.34 1.49
C CYS A 61 7.45 -13.10 2.05
N THR A 62 8.60 -12.43 2.20
CA THR A 62 9.80 -13.03 2.79
C THR A 62 10.42 -12.06 3.78
N SER A 63 10.59 -12.49 5.02
CA SER A 63 11.34 -11.74 6.02
C SER A 63 12.84 -12.01 5.85
N LEU A 64 13.66 -10.99 6.01
CA LEU A 64 15.12 -11.12 5.99
C LEU A 64 15.63 -11.41 7.42
N GLU A 65 16.43 -12.46 7.56
CA GLU A 65 17.17 -12.74 8.80
C GLU A 65 18.42 -11.84 8.86
N GLY A 66 18.22 -10.56 9.19
CA GLY A 66 19.30 -9.59 9.37
C GLY A 66 18.95 -8.17 8.91
N GLN A 67 19.64 -7.17 9.46
CA GLN A 67 19.46 -5.77 9.07
C GLN A 67 20.25 -5.48 7.79
N VAL A 68 19.57 -5.39 6.66
CA VAL A 68 20.17 -4.89 5.42
C VAL A 68 19.92 -3.38 5.34
N THR A 69 20.95 -2.59 5.62
CA THR A 69 20.89 -1.13 5.44
C THR A 69 21.37 -0.77 4.04
N GLN A 70 20.56 -0.01 3.30
CA GLN A 70 20.86 0.40 1.94
C GLN A 70 20.48 1.87 1.71
N GLN A 71 21.25 2.59 0.89
CA GLN A 71 20.84 3.88 0.34
C GLN A 71 19.85 3.65 -0.80
N VAL A 72 18.66 4.24 -0.70
CA VAL A 72 17.60 4.10 -1.70
C VAL A 72 17.11 5.48 -2.13
N GLU A 73 16.64 5.59 -3.37
CA GLU A 73 16.09 6.85 -3.87
C GLU A 73 14.81 7.22 -3.11
N THR A 74 14.79 8.41 -2.51
CA THR A 74 13.68 8.86 -1.65
C THR A 74 12.34 8.88 -2.39
N ARG A 75 12.37 9.14 -3.70
CA ARG A 75 11.18 9.14 -4.58
C ARG A 75 10.53 7.77 -4.76
N HIS A 76 11.23 6.67 -4.47
CA HIS A 76 10.68 5.30 -4.54
C HIS A 76 10.23 4.77 -3.17
N VAL A 77 10.35 5.58 -2.12
CA VAL A 77 9.89 5.24 -0.77
C VAL A 77 8.47 5.77 -0.55
N LEU A 78 7.54 4.83 -0.34
CA LEU A 78 6.10 5.09 -0.20
C LEU A 78 5.80 5.49 1.24
N ALA A 79 5.68 6.79 1.46
CA ALA A 79 5.47 7.36 2.80
C ALA A 79 4.48 8.52 2.78
N GLN A 80 3.42 8.39 3.57
CA GLN A 80 2.46 9.45 3.88
C GLN A 80 2.69 9.92 5.33
N PRO A 81 3.06 11.19 5.58
CA PRO A 81 3.04 11.70 6.94
C PRO A 81 1.59 11.77 7.42
N TRP A 82 1.34 11.32 8.64
CA TRP A 82 -0.03 11.22 9.18
C TRP A 82 -0.28 12.00 10.48
N ASN A 83 0.77 12.36 11.21
CA ASN A 83 0.72 13.11 12.46
C ASN A 83 1.50 14.43 12.30
N TYR A 84 0.84 15.55 12.59
CA TYR A 84 1.43 16.88 12.41
C TYR A 84 2.65 17.12 13.31
N ASN A 85 2.54 16.82 14.60
CA ASN A 85 3.60 17.08 15.58
C ASN A 85 4.85 16.25 15.28
N ARG A 86 4.68 14.97 14.90
CA ARG A 86 5.78 14.09 14.47
C ARG A 86 6.39 14.57 13.16
N MET A 87 5.56 14.98 12.19
CA MET A 87 6.03 15.57 10.93
C MET A 87 6.89 16.82 11.16
N VAL A 88 6.41 17.78 11.97
CA VAL A 88 7.19 19.00 12.31
C VAL A 88 8.47 18.65 13.06
N SER A 89 8.41 17.68 13.97
CA SER A 89 9.58 17.21 14.73
C SER A 89 10.63 16.58 13.81
N ALA A 90 10.22 15.73 12.86
CA ALA A 90 11.12 15.11 11.89
C ALA A 90 11.78 16.15 10.96
N ILE A 91 11.02 17.15 10.48
CA ILE A 91 11.57 18.26 9.69
C ILE A 91 12.61 19.03 10.50
N THR A 92 12.30 19.34 11.75
CA THR A 92 13.19 20.10 12.64
C THR A 92 14.47 19.31 12.92
N ALA A 93 14.34 18.02 13.27
CA ALA A 93 15.48 17.12 13.47
C ALA A 93 16.37 17.05 12.22
N ARG A 94 15.79 16.89 11.02
CA ARG A 94 16.55 16.83 9.77
C ARG A 94 17.29 18.13 9.46
N ARG A 95 16.66 19.29 9.71
CA ARG A 95 17.26 20.63 9.55
C ARG A 95 18.43 20.87 10.49
N GLU A 96 18.34 20.32 11.69
CA GLU A 96 19.40 20.39 12.71
C GLU A 96 20.43 19.26 12.57
N GLU A 97 20.37 18.48 11.48
CA GLU A 97 21.24 17.33 11.22
C GLU A 97 21.26 16.30 12.36
N ARG A 98 20.16 16.24 13.13
CA ARG A 98 19.99 15.24 14.18
C ARG A 98 19.75 13.87 13.54
N PRO A 99 20.32 12.79 14.10
CA PRO A 99 20.06 11.44 13.63
C PRO A 99 18.56 11.16 13.64
N ALA A 100 18.02 10.76 12.49
CA ALA A 100 16.70 10.18 12.41
C ALA A 100 16.72 8.75 12.97
N GLY A 101 15.59 8.29 13.50
CA GLY A 101 15.40 6.86 13.78
C GLY A 101 15.52 6.02 12.50
N PRO A 102 15.67 4.69 12.61
CA PRO A 102 15.74 3.85 11.43
C PRO A 102 14.45 3.98 10.61
N ILE A 103 14.58 4.15 9.30
CA ILE A 103 13.46 4.02 8.36
C ILE A 103 13.39 2.54 7.98
N GLU A 104 12.38 1.85 8.50
CA GLU A 104 12.17 0.43 8.27
C GLU A 104 11.21 0.23 7.09
N VAL A 105 11.58 -0.65 6.16
CA VAL A 105 10.81 -0.84 4.93
C VAL A 105 10.67 -2.31 4.53
N MET A 106 9.59 -2.60 3.82
CA MET A 106 9.47 -3.78 2.95
C MET A 106 9.82 -3.37 1.53
N ARG A 107 10.75 -4.10 0.90
CA ARG A 107 11.06 -3.90 -0.51
C ARG A 107 9.99 -4.58 -1.35
N VAL A 108 9.45 -3.86 -2.32
CA VAL A 108 8.45 -4.36 -3.27
C VAL A 108 9.11 -4.57 -4.61
N SER A 109 8.91 -5.76 -5.18
CA SER A 109 9.41 -6.11 -6.51
C SER A 109 8.31 -6.83 -7.30
N GLY A 110 8.31 -6.65 -8.62
CA GLY A 110 7.36 -7.29 -9.50
C GLY A 110 7.78 -7.13 -10.95
N ALA A 111 7.26 -8.00 -11.82
CA ALA A 111 7.56 -7.90 -13.25
C ALA A 111 7.12 -6.51 -13.77
N ARG A 112 8.06 -5.76 -14.36
CA ARG A 112 7.84 -4.43 -14.97
C ARG A 112 7.57 -3.29 -13.98
N LEU A 113 7.69 -3.52 -12.67
CA LEU A 113 7.70 -2.45 -11.67
C LEU A 113 9.14 -2.01 -11.36
N PRO A 114 9.40 -0.70 -11.21
CA PRO A 114 10.60 -0.28 -10.49
C PRO A 114 10.53 -0.80 -9.04
N THR A 115 11.68 -1.00 -8.42
CA THR A 115 11.72 -1.37 -6.99
C THR A 115 11.16 -0.22 -6.16
N LEU A 116 10.13 -0.52 -5.37
CA LEU A 116 9.52 0.41 -4.43
C LEU A 116 9.79 -0.05 -3.00
N TYR A 117 9.57 0.84 -2.04
CA TYR A 117 9.75 0.54 -0.62
C TYR A 117 8.53 1.00 0.16
N ILE A 118 7.81 0.07 0.78
CA ILE A 118 6.69 0.38 1.67
C ILE A 118 7.25 0.60 3.07
N VAL A 119 6.99 1.77 3.64
CA VAL A 119 7.47 2.10 4.99
C VAL A 119 6.65 1.38 6.05
N LEU A 120 7.34 0.72 6.96
CA LEU A 120 6.81 0.12 8.18
C LEU A 120 6.97 1.06 9.38
N ALA A 121 8.09 1.79 9.41
CA ALA A 121 8.36 2.83 10.40
C ALA A 121 9.22 3.94 9.80
N GLY A 122 8.94 5.18 10.18
CA GLY A 122 9.74 6.34 9.77
C GLY A 122 9.11 7.17 8.64
N GLU A 123 7.79 7.17 8.48
CA GLU A 123 7.12 7.89 7.39
C GLU A 123 7.38 9.41 7.44
N HIS A 124 7.50 9.98 8.64
CA HIS A 124 7.75 11.40 8.83
C HIS A 124 9.17 11.80 8.45
N GLU A 125 10.13 10.93 8.73
CA GLU A 125 11.55 11.07 8.40
C GLU A 125 11.76 11.03 6.88
N VAL A 126 11.08 10.10 6.20
CA VAL A 126 11.07 10.05 4.72
C VAL A 126 10.50 11.34 4.15
N PHE A 127 9.37 11.83 4.68
CA PHE A 127 8.79 13.10 4.26
C PHE A 127 9.76 14.27 4.50
N ALA A 128 10.38 14.35 5.67
CA ALA A 128 11.35 15.39 6.00
C ALA A 128 12.55 15.39 5.05
N ALA A 129 13.06 14.21 4.67
CA ALA A 129 14.13 14.05 3.69
C ALA A 129 13.72 14.55 2.30
N ARG A 130 12.50 14.20 1.81
CA ARG A 130 11.98 14.75 0.55
C ARG A 130 11.86 16.27 0.57
N GLN A 131 11.36 16.84 1.67
CA GLN A 131 11.26 18.31 1.82
C GLN A 131 12.64 19.00 1.85
N ALA A 132 13.68 18.31 2.31
CA ALA A 132 15.06 18.79 2.28
C ALA A 132 15.72 18.64 0.90
N GLY A 133 15.09 17.92 -0.04
CA GLY A 133 15.66 17.62 -1.36
C GLY A 133 16.66 16.48 -1.35
N ASP A 134 16.64 15.62 -0.33
CA ASP A 134 17.51 14.45 -0.26
C ASP A 134 17.13 13.46 -1.38
N GLU A 135 18.05 13.23 -2.32
CA GLU A 135 17.84 12.28 -3.42
C GLU A 135 17.82 10.83 -2.93
N GLN A 136 18.58 10.55 -1.86
CA GLN A 136 18.71 9.22 -1.28
C GLN A 136 18.60 9.27 0.24
N ILE A 137 18.05 8.20 0.81
CA ILE A 137 17.93 8.00 2.25
C ILE A 137 18.41 6.60 2.64
N PRO A 138 19.05 6.44 3.82
CA PRO A 138 19.32 5.13 4.38
C PRO A 138 18.02 4.50 4.86
N VAL A 139 17.77 3.26 4.43
CA VAL A 139 16.65 2.44 4.92
C VAL A 139 17.15 1.09 5.40
N GLN A 140 16.44 0.53 6.37
CA GLN A 140 16.61 -0.83 6.85
C GLN A 140 15.54 -1.70 6.19
N ILE A 141 15.96 -2.59 5.31
CA ILE A 141 15.06 -3.51 4.59
C ILE A 141 14.81 -4.73 5.48
N LEU A 142 13.56 -4.94 5.88
CA LEU A 142 13.15 -6.04 6.75
C LEU A 142 12.66 -7.27 5.98
N GLY A 143 12.32 -7.09 4.70
CA GLY A 143 11.74 -8.15 3.90
C GLY A 143 11.42 -7.73 2.48
N ASP A 144 10.85 -8.68 1.76
CA ASP A 144 10.49 -8.58 0.36
C ASP A 144 9.02 -8.97 0.15
N TYR A 145 8.29 -8.08 -0.53
CA TYR A 145 7.02 -8.39 -1.20
C TYR A 145 7.29 -8.64 -2.68
N GLN A 146 6.98 -9.85 -3.14
CA GLN A 146 7.04 -10.21 -4.55
C GLN A 146 5.64 -10.19 -5.15
N CYS A 147 5.32 -9.11 -5.86
CA CYS A 147 4.05 -8.94 -6.55
C CYS A 147 3.92 -9.89 -7.74
N ASP A 148 2.75 -10.52 -7.85
CA ASP A 148 2.35 -11.40 -8.92
C ASP A 148 0.97 -10.99 -9.46
N PHE A 149 0.98 -10.17 -10.51
CA PHE A 149 -0.25 -9.69 -11.15
C PHE A 149 -0.94 -10.75 -12.02
N GLN A 150 -0.30 -11.89 -12.29
CA GLN A 150 -0.81 -12.89 -13.22
C GLN A 150 -1.70 -13.91 -12.53
N ASN A 151 -1.39 -14.23 -11.27
CA ASN A 151 -2.13 -15.21 -10.49
C ASN A 151 -3.26 -14.59 -9.65
N HIS A 152 -3.29 -13.26 -9.50
CA HIS A 152 -4.41 -12.56 -8.85
C HIS A 152 -5.49 -12.14 -9.84
N PHE A 153 -6.75 -12.16 -9.38
CA PHE A 153 -7.95 -11.76 -10.10
C PHE A 153 -8.91 -10.98 -9.21
N ILE A 154 -9.79 -10.19 -9.81
CA ILE A 154 -10.91 -9.54 -9.11
C ILE A 154 -12.23 -10.19 -9.54
N GLN A 155 -13.00 -10.70 -8.58
CA GLN A 155 -14.34 -11.26 -8.82
C GLN A 155 -15.36 -10.57 -7.92
N SER A 156 -16.35 -9.89 -8.51
CA SER A 156 -17.41 -9.17 -7.76
C SER A 156 -16.86 -8.24 -6.66
N GLY A 157 -15.70 -7.61 -6.89
CA GLY A 157 -15.04 -6.73 -5.91
C GLY A 157 -14.19 -7.45 -4.85
N HIS A 158 -13.98 -8.76 -4.98
CA HIS A 158 -13.14 -9.56 -4.09
C HIS A 158 -11.85 -9.97 -4.78
N LEU A 159 -10.77 -10.04 -4.01
CA LEU A 159 -9.48 -10.51 -4.47
C LEU A 159 -9.44 -12.04 -4.46
N MET A 160 -9.04 -12.61 -5.59
CA MET A 160 -8.93 -14.04 -5.79
C MET A 160 -7.50 -14.38 -6.20
N ASP A 161 -6.99 -15.51 -5.73
CA ASP A 161 -5.75 -16.12 -6.20
C ASP A 161 -6.06 -17.37 -7.05
N PHE A 162 -5.20 -17.64 -8.03
CA PHE A 162 -5.27 -18.80 -8.93
C PHE A 162 -3.94 -19.57 -9.00
N SER A 163 -3.00 -19.31 -8.08
CA SER A 163 -1.68 -19.94 -8.10
C SER A 163 -1.73 -21.48 -8.00
N SER A 164 -2.78 -22.02 -7.37
CA SER A 164 -3.03 -23.46 -7.20
C SER A 164 -3.79 -24.11 -8.37
N GLY A 165 -4.25 -23.33 -9.35
CA GLY A 165 -5.15 -23.79 -10.42
C GLY A 165 -6.63 -23.80 -10.04
N GLU A 166 -6.98 -23.38 -8.82
CA GLU A 166 -8.35 -23.12 -8.38
C GLU A 166 -8.48 -21.66 -7.93
N LEU A 167 -9.65 -21.04 -8.17
CA LEU A 167 -9.90 -19.67 -7.74
C LEU A 167 -10.29 -19.64 -6.27
N THR A 168 -9.41 -19.12 -5.42
CA THR A 168 -9.64 -19.02 -3.98
C THR A 168 -9.63 -17.56 -3.52
N PRO A 169 -10.59 -17.13 -2.68
CA PRO A 169 -10.55 -15.80 -2.07
C PRO A 169 -9.31 -15.66 -1.18
N VAL A 170 -8.65 -14.51 -1.22
CA VAL A 170 -7.47 -14.20 -0.38
C VAL A 170 -7.59 -12.81 0.24
N SER A 171 -6.99 -12.63 1.42
CA SER A 171 -6.99 -11.35 2.11
C SER A 171 -6.18 -10.32 1.30
N PRO A 172 -6.67 -9.10 1.06
CA PRO A 172 -5.88 -8.03 0.45
C PRO A 172 -4.73 -7.55 1.33
N GLU A 173 -4.78 -7.79 2.64
CA GLU A 173 -3.74 -7.37 3.59
C GLU A 173 -2.62 -8.42 3.70
N GLU A 174 -2.97 -9.70 3.52
CA GLU A 174 -2.03 -10.82 3.58
C GLU A 174 -2.35 -11.90 2.53
N PRO A 175 -2.26 -11.61 1.22
CA PRO A 175 -2.65 -12.57 0.17
C PRO A 175 -1.80 -13.85 0.13
N TRP A 176 -0.61 -13.82 0.72
CA TRP A 176 0.29 -14.98 0.85
C TRP A 176 -0.07 -15.92 2.02
N SER A 177 -1.00 -15.53 2.91
CA SER A 177 -1.37 -16.32 4.10
C SER A 177 -2.33 -17.49 3.78
N GLY A 178 -2.76 -17.60 2.52
CA GLY A 178 -3.65 -18.65 2.04
C GLY A 178 -5.08 -18.17 1.82
N ALA A 179 -6.02 -19.11 1.71
CA ALA A 179 -7.41 -18.80 1.47
C ALA A 179 -8.01 -18.04 2.66
N ALA A 180 -8.72 -16.95 2.36
CA ALA A 180 -9.48 -16.16 3.32
C ALA A 180 -10.97 -16.46 3.20
N GLU A 181 -11.76 -15.99 4.17
CA GLU A 181 -13.21 -15.95 4.00
C GLU A 181 -13.59 -14.94 2.91
N TRP A 182 -14.75 -15.15 2.29
CA TRP A 182 -15.19 -14.32 1.16
C TRP A 182 -15.27 -12.83 1.52
N GLU A 183 -15.83 -12.49 2.68
CA GLU A 183 -15.96 -11.09 3.12
C GLU A 183 -14.60 -10.42 3.39
N ASP A 184 -13.62 -11.19 3.86
CA ASP A 184 -12.27 -10.70 4.15
C ASP A 184 -11.47 -10.46 2.86
N ALA A 185 -11.89 -11.05 1.73
CA ALA A 185 -11.29 -10.83 0.41
C ALA A 185 -11.73 -9.51 -0.25
N LYS A 186 -12.62 -8.74 0.37
CA LYS A 186 -13.23 -7.56 -0.23
C LYS A 186 -12.23 -6.42 -0.43
N LEU A 187 -12.21 -5.87 -1.64
CA LEU A 187 -11.37 -4.72 -1.98
C LEU A 187 -12.10 -3.39 -1.77
N ALA A 188 -11.37 -2.43 -1.22
CA ALA A 188 -11.79 -1.03 -1.30
C ALA A 188 -11.84 -0.57 -2.78
N PRO A 189 -12.82 0.26 -3.20
CA PRO A 189 -12.99 0.62 -4.61
C PRO A 189 -11.77 1.30 -5.26
N ASP A 190 -11.04 2.11 -4.50
CA ASP A 190 -9.82 2.79 -4.93
C ASP A 190 -8.63 1.83 -5.08
N VAL A 191 -8.47 0.91 -4.14
CA VAL A 191 -7.48 -0.18 -4.23
C VAL A 191 -7.77 -1.05 -5.45
N MET A 192 -9.04 -1.40 -5.69
CA MET A 192 -9.44 -2.18 -6.87
C MET A 192 -9.06 -1.48 -8.18
N GLN A 193 -9.27 -0.17 -8.30
CA GLN A 193 -8.88 0.60 -9.50
C GLN A 193 -7.36 0.56 -9.73
N ILE A 194 -6.56 0.67 -8.66
CA ILE A 194 -5.10 0.60 -8.76
C ILE A 194 -4.66 -0.81 -9.18
N ILE A 195 -5.22 -1.85 -8.55
CA ILE A 195 -4.93 -3.25 -8.88
C ILE A 195 -5.25 -3.55 -10.36
N GLN A 196 -6.38 -3.06 -10.87
CA GLN A 196 -6.72 -3.17 -12.31
C GLN A 196 -5.70 -2.43 -13.19
N ALA A 197 -5.28 -1.23 -12.79
CA ALA A 197 -4.27 -0.46 -13.51
C ALA A 197 -2.87 -1.12 -13.48
N LEU A 198 -2.58 -1.94 -12.47
CA LEU A 198 -1.38 -2.80 -12.40
C LEU A 198 -1.48 -4.03 -13.32
N GLY A 199 -2.64 -4.28 -13.93
CA GLY A 199 -2.85 -5.33 -14.94
C GLY A 199 -3.53 -6.59 -14.42
N VAL A 200 -4.03 -6.58 -13.18
CA VAL A 200 -4.86 -7.66 -12.63
C VAL A 200 -6.21 -7.69 -13.34
N ARG A 201 -6.67 -8.89 -13.70
CA ARG A 201 -7.87 -9.07 -14.52
C ARG A 201 -9.12 -9.12 -13.65
N VAL A 202 -10.22 -8.60 -14.21
CA VAL A 202 -11.56 -8.74 -13.63
C VAL A 202 -12.27 -9.90 -14.32
N ILE A 203 -12.81 -10.83 -13.53
CA ILE A 203 -13.61 -11.95 -14.02
C ILE A 203 -15.08 -11.74 -13.64
N ALA A 204 -15.97 -12.08 -14.56
CA ALA A 204 -17.41 -12.01 -14.30
C ALA A 204 -17.80 -13.03 -13.24
N SER A 205 -18.77 -12.70 -12.37
CA SER A 205 -19.44 -13.70 -11.56
C SER A 205 -20.40 -14.49 -12.44
N ASP A 206 -20.30 -15.82 -12.41
CA ASP A 206 -21.40 -16.64 -12.88
C ASP A 206 -22.56 -16.46 -11.89
N ARG A 207 -23.65 -15.84 -12.37
CA ARG A 207 -24.87 -15.53 -11.60
C ARG A 207 -25.42 -16.72 -10.81
N SER A 208 -25.10 -17.95 -11.20
CA SER A 208 -25.58 -19.18 -10.55
C SER A 208 -24.96 -19.48 -9.19
N ASP A 209 -23.77 -18.98 -8.89
CA ASP A 209 -23.08 -19.31 -7.63
C ASP A 209 -23.42 -18.34 -6.50
N GLN A 210 -23.78 -17.09 -6.84
CA GLN A 210 -24.24 -16.09 -5.88
C GLN A 210 -25.62 -16.46 -5.32
N ASP A 211 -26.55 -16.86 -6.19
CA ASP A 211 -27.89 -17.34 -5.78
C ASP A 211 -27.84 -18.62 -4.94
N LYS A 212 -26.82 -19.48 -5.11
CA LYS A 212 -26.65 -20.69 -4.29
C LYS A 212 -26.09 -20.39 -2.91
N ARG A 213 -25.15 -19.44 -2.81
CA ARG A 213 -24.50 -19.06 -1.54
C ARG A 213 -25.42 -18.22 -0.65
N GLU A 214 -26.20 -17.31 -1.23
CA GLU A 214 -27.22 -16.56 -0.47
C GLU A 214 -28.33 -17.47 0.08
N ARG A 215 -28.68 -18.54 -0.66
CA ARG A 215 -29.64 -19.55 -0.17
C ARG A 215 -29.09 -20.46 0.92
N ALA A 216 -27.78 -20.71 0.94
CA ALA A 216 -27.15 -21.51 1.98
C ALA A 216 -27.07 -20.76 3.32
N ASN A 217 -26.74 -19.47 3.29
CA ASN A 217 -26.64 -18.64 4.51
C ASN A 217 -28.00 -18.15 5.04
N GLY A 218 -29.07 -18.25 4.25
CA GLY A 218 -30.43 -17.88 4.65
C GLY A 218 -31.25 -18.99 5.32
N HIS A 219 -30.71 -20.22 5.44
CA HIS A 219 -31.44 -21.37 5.99
C HIS A 219 -31.17 -21.67 7.47
N ASP A 220 -30.23 -20.96 8.11
CA ASP A 220 -29.85 -21.20 9.50
C ASP A 220 -30.55 -20.27 10.53
N ASN A 221 -31.54 -19.46 10.11
CA ASN A 221 -32.19 -18.48 10.98
C ASN A 221 -33.70 -18.70 11.25
N ASP A 222 -34.26 -19.85 10.87
CA ASP A 222 -35.62 -20.25 11.26
C ASP A 222 -35.57 -21.60 12.01
N GLY A 223 -35.24 -21.54 13.30
CA GLY A 223 -35.30 -22.65 14.25
C GLY A 223 -35.72 -22.19 15.64
#